data_AF-A4XMU0-F1
#
_entry.id   AF-A4XMU0-F1
#
_cell.length_a   1.000
_cell.length_b   1.000
_cell.length_c   1.000
_cell.angle_alpha   90.00
_cell.angle_beta   90.00
_cell.angle_gamma   90.00
#
_symmetry.space_group_name_H-M   'P 1'
#
loop_
_entity.id
_entity.type
_entity.pdbx_description
1 polymer ?
#
loop_
_entity_poly.entity_id
_entity_poly.type
_entity_poly.pdbx_seq_one_letter_code
_entity_poly.pdbx_strand_id
1 'polypeptide(L)'
;MLQINEKDNKLFDMIVKFKMVPYDVAKQVYGGKWPAYKRVERLISRNYIQKVNHYILTLGEAAIAYLEEERGVVFEPLAKMTAEEVMWRWQKVFEIGSREYILPHFLSCWDFKRETRSDSTEMSDKNKILGVARGYGIYRISKETSQKTLSEYFTDIKEATTFGVEKFVVLCDSKERLQEFLATEERLQNIPAKEISVLSYTQAGLRILDCIIGIPDYKEKLLSSLPVVKTQITVKNAHGDFETEDRIIHIGAGDIAAKRRLKALKAVTDKAIEVITLRGLEDRYKGVEAKITTVELSEFFKAVGYTNSKDGEAR
;
A
#
# COMPACT_ATOMS: atom_id res chain seq x y z
N MET A 1 -12.19 20.28 33.16
CA MET A 1 -12.13 19.52 31.89
C MET A 1 -11.07 20.15 30.99
N LEU A 2 -10.19 19.38 30.35
CA LEU A 2 -9.22 19.93 29.40
C LEU A 2 -9.96 20.25 28.09
N GLN A 3 -9.90 21.50 27.62
CA GLN A 3 -10.53 21.85 26.35
C GLN A 3 -9.76 21.17 25.20
N ILE A 4 -10.45 20.31 24.46
CA ILE A 4 -9.94 19.65 23.25
C ILE A 4 -10.15 20.57 22.05
N ASN A 5 -9.12 20.74 21.23
CA ASN A 5 -9.13 21.59 20.04
C ASN A 5 -8.94 20.75 18.77
N GLU A 6 -9.02 21.42 17.62
CA GLU A 6 -8.88 20.78 16.31
C GLU A 6 -7.54 20.04 16.12
N LYS A 7 -6.43 20.57 16.65
CA LYS A 7 -5.13 19.91 16.58
C LYS A 7 -5.09 18.65 17.43
N ASP A 8 -5.73 18.65 18.60
CA ASP A 8 -5.83 17.43 19.41
C ASP A 8 -6.66 16.37 18.68
N ASN A 9 -7.79 16.75 18.08
CA ASN A 9 -8.60 15.83 17.27
C ASN A 9 -7.82 15.27 16.08
N LYS A 10 -7.00 16.08 15.39
CA LYS A 10 -6.09 15.60 14.33
C LYS A 10 -5.09 14.56 14.84
N LEU A 11 -4.51 14.76 16.02
CA LEU A 11 -3.63 13.77 16.62
C LEU A 11 -4.40 12.49 16.99
N PHE A 12 -5.59 12.62 17.56
CA PHE A 12 -6.44 11.48 17.90
C PHE A 12 -6.83 10.69 16.66
N ASP A 13 -7.20 11.34 15.56
CA ASP A 13 -7.55 10.67 14.30
C ASP A 13 -6.40 9.85 13.74
N MET A 14 -5.17 10.39 13.81
CA MET A 14 -3.97 9.65 13.41
C MET A 14 -3.73 8.43 14.31
N ILE A 15 -3.92 8.57 15.63
CA ILE A 15 -3.78 7.45 16.56
C ILE A 15 -4.90 6.43 16.36
N VAL A 16 -6.14 6.84 16.10
CA VAL A 16 -7.24 5.91 15.79
C VAL A 16 -6.90 5.08 14.56
N LYS A 17 -6.44 5.73 13.48
CA LYS A 17 -6.11 5.07 12.22
C LYS A 17 -4.91 4.11 12.32
N PHE A 18 -3.89 4.43 13.13
CA PHE A 18 -2.66 3.64 13.22
C PHE A 18 -2.47 2.89 14.54
N LYS A 19 -3.42 3.00 15.47
CA LYS A 19 -3.38 2.56 16.88
C LYS A 19 -2.32 3.23 17.75
N MET A 20 -1.19 3.59 17.16
CA MET A 20 -0.10 4.34 17.78
C MET A 20 0.53 5.25 16.73
N VAL A 21 1.21 6.32 17.15
CA VAL A 21 1.93 7.23 16.24
C VAL A 21 3.30 7.59 16.82
N PRO A 22 4.34 7.80 15.98
CA PRO A 22 5.57 8.42 16.44
C PRO A 22 5.30 9.83 17.00
N TYR A 23 6.10 10.24 17.97
CA TYR A 23 6.03 11.58 18.55
C TYR A 23 6.21 12.70 17.51
N ASP A 24 6.91 12.42 16.41
CA ASP A 24 7.08 13.37 15.30
C ASP A 24 5.75 13.75 14.63
N VAL A 25 4.74 12.89 14.67
CA VAL A 25 3.38 13.23 14.21
C VAL A 25 2.79 14.35 15.09
N ALA A 26 2.99 14.28 16.41
CA ALA A 26 2.57 15.36 17.30
C ALA A 26 3.31 16.67 16.97
N LYS A 27 4.62 16.60 16.65
CA LYS A 27 5.38 17.80 16.23
C LYS A 27 4.79 18.43 14.96
N GLN A 28 4.42 17.62 13.97
CA GLN A 28 3.78 18.09 12.74
C GLN A 28 2.41 18.73 13.02
N VAL A 29 1.56 18.05 13.80
CA VAL A 29 0.22 18.53 14.15
C VAL A 29 0.25 19.85 14.92
N TYR A 30 1.17 20.00 15.88
CA TYR A 30 1.26 21.19 16.71
C TYR A 30 2.18 22.29 16.13
N GLY A 31 2.87 22.03 15.00
CA GLY A 31 3.72 23.01 14.32
C GLY A 31 5.06 23.26 15.01
N GLY A 32 5.64 22.24 15.67
CA GLY A 32 6.98 22.30 16.23
C GLY A 32 7.22 21.48 17.50
N LYS A 33 8.49 21.31 17.88
CA LYS A 33 8.91 20.49 19.03
C LYS A 33 8.33 20.99 20.36
N TRP A 34 8.45 22.29 20.64
CA TRP A 34 8.07 22.86 21.95
C TRP A 34 6.55 23.00 22.14
N PRO A 35 5.77 23.46 21.14
CA PRO A 35 4.31 23.42 21.21
C PRO A 35 3.77 21.99 21.42
N ALA A 36 4.32 21.02 20.68
CA ALA A 36 3.95 19.61 20.84
C ALA A 36 4.28 19.10 22.24
N TYR A 37 5.47 19.40 22.76
CA TYR A 37 5.89 19.02 24.12
C TYR A 37 4.89 19.50 25.18
N LYS A 38 4.63 20.81 25.22
CA LYS A 38 3.69 21.37 26.20
C LYS A 38 2.29 20.81 26.08
N ARG A 39 1.80 20.62 24.84
CA ARG A 39 0.43 20.13 24.63
C ARG A 39 0.30 18.66 24.98
N VAL A 40 1.23 17.82 24.53
CA VAL A 40 1.25 16.38 24.82
C VAL A 40 1.42 16.13 26.31
N GLU A 41 2.26 16.87 27.03
CA GLU A 41 2.35 16.70 28.50
C GLU A 41 1.04 17.00 29.21
N ARG A 42 0.30 18.04 28.79
CA ARG A 42 -1.03 18.32 29.34
C ARG A 42 -2.02 17.21 29.03
N LEU A 43 -2.02 16.69 27.80
CA LEU A 43 -2.87 15.56 27.39
C LEU A 43 -2.54 14.30 28.21
N ILE A 44 -1.26 14.02 28.45
CA ILE A 44 -0.82 12.91 29.30
C ILE A 44 -1.27 13.10 30.74
N SER A 45 -1.11 14.30 31.32
CA SER A 45 -1.53 14.59 32.70
C SER A 45 -3.03 14.42 32.95
N ARG A 46 -3.81 14.43 31.87
CA ARG A 46 -5.28 14.27 31.87
C ARG A 46 -5.71 12.93 31.28
N ASN A 47 -4.78 12.01 31.04
CA ASN A 47 -5.02 10.67 30.49
C ASN A 47 -5.69 10.65 29.10
N TYR A 48 -5.51 11.70 28.29
CA TYR A 48 -5.95 11.70 26.89
C TYR A 48 -4.93 11.02 25.97
N ILE A 49 -3.65 11.11 26.31
CA ILE A 49 -2.56 10.48 25.56
C ILE A 49 -1.75 9.63 26.52
N GLN A 50 -1.32 8.46 26.06
CA GLN A 50 -0.38 7.58 26.76
C GLN A 50 0.91 7.45 25.94
N LYS A 51 2.05 7.37 26.63
CA LYS A 51 3.33 6.99 26.02
C LYS A 51 3.45 5.47 26.03
N VAL A 52 3.59 4.86 24.87
CA VAL A 52 3.94 3.43 24.73
C VAL A 52 5.40 3.22 25.06
N ASN A 53 6.25 4.15 24.60
CA ASN A 53 7.64 4.32 24.99
C ASN A 53 8.02 5.81 24.86
N HIS A 54 9.32 6.13 24.90
CA HIS A 54 9.78 7.52 24.80
C HIS A 54 9.38 8.21 23.48
N TYR A 55 9.17 7.46 22.39
CA TYR A 55 9.01 7.97 21.04
C TYR A 55 7.63 7.74 20.43
N ILE A 56 6.74 7.02 21.12
CA ILE A 56 5.46 6.57 20.55
C ILE A 56 4.31 6.92 21.48
N LEU A 57 3.25 7.44 20.89
CA LEU A 57 2.04 7.87 21.54
C LEU A 57 0.85 6.97 21.14
N THR A 58 -0.06 6.75 22.08
CA THR A 58 -1.38 6.14 21.85
C THR A 58 -2.44 6.88 22.67
N LEU A 59 -3.72 6.50 22.56
CA LEU A 59 -4.79 7.11 23.35
C LEU A 59 -4.75 6.60 24.79
N GLY A 60 -4.97 7.52 25.73
CA GLY A 60 -5.32 7.16 27.11
C GLY A 60 -6.83 7.03 27.29
N GLU A 61 -7.26 6.52 28.44
CA GLU A 61 -8.67 6.22 28.72
C GLU A 61 -9.61 7.42 28.54
N ALA A 62 -9.16 8.63 28.91
CA ALA A 62 -9.98 9.82 28.78
C ALA A 62 -10.23 10.22 27.32
N ALA A 63 -9.28 9.96 26.43
CA ALA A 63 -9.51 10.18 24.99
C ALA A 63 -10.40 9.10 24.39
N ILE A 64 -10.25 7.84 24.84
CA ILE A 64 -11.11 6.75 24.39
C ILE A 64 -12.57 7.05 24.74
N ALA A 65 -12.84 7.41 26.00
CA ALA A 65 -14.18 7.81 26.44
C ALA A 65 -14.71 9.02 25.66
N TYR A 66 -13.89 10.08 25.51
CA TYR A 66 -14.26 11.25 24.72
C TYR A 66 -14.61 10.91 23.27
N LEU A 67 -13.84 10.04 22.60
CA LEU A 67 -14.10 9.65 21.22
C LEU A 67 -15.35 8.79 21.08
N GLU A 68 -15.63 7.92 22.05
CA GLU A 68 -16.84 7.12 22.08
C GLU A 68 -18.08 7.98 22.32
N GLU A 69 -18.05 8.84 23.35
CA GLU A 69 -19.17 9.69 23.75
C GLU A 69 -19.48 10.78 22.70
N GLU A 70 -18.47 11.51 22.22
CA GLU A 70 -18.68 12.70 21.39
C GLU A 70 -18.69 12.38 19.89
N ARG A 71 -18.09 11.25 19.48
CA ARG A 71 -17.87 10.93 18.06
C ARG A 71 -18.32 9.52 17.65
N GLY A 72 -18.76 8.69 18.59
CA GLY A 72 -19.14 7.30 18.32
C GLY A 72 -17.98 6.43 17.81
N VAL A 73 -16.73 6.82 18.08
CA VAL A 73 -15.54 6.11 17.60
C VAL A 73 -15.06 5.15 18.68
N VAL A 74 -15.20 3.85 18.43
CA VAL A 74 -14.67 2.80 19.30
C VAL A 74 -13.18 2.57 19.01
N PHE A 75 -12.35 2.70 20.05
CA PHE A 75 -10.91 2.48 19.94
C PHE A 75 -10.45 1.30 20.79
N GLU A 76 -9.94 0.27 20.12
CA GLU A 76 -9.24 -0.85 20.75
C GLU A 76 -7.72 -0.68 20.59
N PRO A 77 -6.95 -0.57 21.69
CA PRO A 77 -5.48 -0.54 21.65
C PRO A 77 -4.88 -1.86 21.15
N LEU A 78 -3.63 -1.82 20.68
CA LEU A 78 -2.90 -3.05 20.35
C LEU A 78 -2.57 -3.86 21.60
N ALA A 79 -2.91 -5.14 21.59
CA ALA A 79 -2.44 -6.09 22.58
C ALA A 79 -0.90 -6.18 22.54
N LYS A 80 -0.26 -6.16 23.72
CA LYS A 80 1.20 -6.20 23.86
C LYS A 80 1.90 -5.11 23.01
N MET A 81 1.40 -3.87 23.06
CA MET A 81 1.92 -2.72 22.31
C MET A 81 3.43 -2.43 22.48
N THR A 82 4.08 -2.96 23.52
CA THR A 82 5.53 -2.84 23.76
C THR A 82 6.34 -4.04 23.26
N ALA A 83 5.70 -5.11 22.82
CA ALA A 83 6.39 -6.29 22.28
C ALA A 83 7.07 -5.95 20.94
N GLU A 84 8.29 -6.45 20.77
CA GLU A 84 9.15 -6.14 19.62
C GLU A 84 8.47 -6.46 18.27
N GLU A 85 7.82 -7.63 18.18
CA GLU A 85 7.12 -8.05 16.96
C GLU A 85 5.95 -7.11 16.59
N VAL A 86 5.15 -6.72 17.58
CA VAL A 86 4.01 -5.81 17.40
C VAL A 86 4.51 -4.44 16.96
N MET A 87 5.55 -3.95 17.63
CA MET A 87 6.22 -2.69 17.34
C MET A 87 6.80 -2.66 15.93
N TRP A 88 7.52 -3.70 15.53
CA TRP A 88 8.12 -3.80 14.20
C TRP A 88 7.06 -3.84 13.11
N ARG A 89 6.00 -4.64 13.30
CA ARG A 89 4.88 -4.68 12.34
C ARG A 89 4.18 -3.31 12.27
N TRP A 90 3.87 -2.71 13.41
CA TRP A 90 3.25 -1.39 13.47
C TRP A 90 4.09 -0.31 12.77
N GLN A 91 5.41 -0.30 12.98
CA GLN A 91 6.29 0.66 12.31
C GLN A 91 6.14 0.59 10.78
N LYS A 92 5.98 -0.60 10.22
CA LYS A 92 5.82 -0.80 8.77
C LYS A 92 4.43 -0.42 8.27
N VAL A 93 3.39 -0.72 9.06
CA VAL A 93 2.03 -0.24 8.78
C VAL A 93 2.01 1.29 8.76
N PHE A 94 2.61 1.94 9.76
CA PHE A 94 2.70 3.39 9.85
C PHE A 94 3.52 3.98 8.69
N GLU A 95 4.73 3.49 8.45
CA GLU A 95 5.64 4.00 7.42
C GLU A 95 5.02 4.02 6.01
N ILE A 96 4.23 2.99 5.68
CA ILE A 96 3.55 2.86 4.39
C ILE A 96 2.22 3.61 4.39
N GLY A 97 1.40 3.41 5.42
CA GLY A 97 0.06 3.96 5.47
C GLY A 97 0.04 5.47 5.70
N SER A 98 1.08 6.04 6.33
CA SER A 98 1.18 7.49 6.59
C SER A 98 1.72 8.28 5.39
N ARG A 99 2.00 7.63 4.25
CA ARG A 99 2.46 8.32 3.04
C ARG A 99 1.32 9.17 2.47
N GLU A 100 1.63 10.36 1.98
CA GLU A 100 0.64 11.36 1.55
C GLU A 100 -0.38 10.83 0.54
N TYR A 101 0.07 10.06 -0.46
CA TYR A 101 -0.78 9.48 -1.50
C TYR A 101 -1.58 8.26 -1.04
N ILE A 102 -1.23 7.68 0.12
CA ILE A 102 -1.81 6.45 0.66
C ILE A 102 -2.78 6.76 1.81
N LEU A 103 -2.37 7.65 2.72
CA LEU A 103 -3.05 7.99 3.97
C LEU A 103 -4.55 8.28 3.82
N PRO A 104 -5.02 9.04 2.82
CA PRO A 104 -6.46 9.34 2.69
C PRO A 104 -7.32 8.10 2.48
N HIS A 105 -6.75 7.01 1.96
CA HIS A 105 -7.47 5.80 1.58
C HIS A 105 -7.02 4.56 2.34
N PHE A 106 -6.05 4.71 3.24
CA PHE A 106 -5.47 3.60 3.96
C PHE A 106 -6.38 3.10 5.08
N LEU A 107 -6.68 1.81 5.01
CA LEU A 107 -7.27 1.01 6.07
C LEU A 107 -6.18 0.10 6.65
N SER A 108 -5.89 0.26 7.94
CA SER A 108 -4.85 -0.53 8.60
C SER A 108 -5.22 -2.02 8.61
N CYS A 109 -4.23 -2.91 8.75
CA CYS A 109 -4.54 -4.35 8.85
C CYS A 109 -5.44 -4.70 10.04
N TRP A 110 -5.40 -3.93 11.13
CA TRP A 110 -6.26 -4.15 12.29
C TRP A 110 -7.71 -3.79 11.99
N ASP A 111 -7.93 -2.62 11.37
CA ASP A 111 -9.26 -2.18 11.01
C ASP A 111 -9.84 -3.05 9.90
N PHE A 112 -9.04 -3.40 8.89
CA PHE A 112 -9.46 -4.29 7.82
C PHE A 112 -9.87 -5.66 8.34
N LYS A 113 -9.08 -6.29 9.21
CA LYS A 113 -9.46 -7.58 9.80
C LYS A 113 -10.73 -7.48 10.64
N ARG A 114 -10.89 -6.41 11.41
CA ARG A 114 -12.12 -6.16 12.17
C ARG A 114 -13.34 -6.03 11.25
N GLU A 115 -13.22 -5.31 10.13
CA GLU A 115 -14.30 -5.19 9.14
C GLU A 115 -14.65 -6.51 8.44
N THR A 116 -13.69 -7.44 8.34
CA THR A 116 -13.96 -8.79 7.80
C THR A 116 -14.63 -9.74 8.79
N ARG A 117 -14.77 -9.37 10.08
CA ARG A 117 -15.45 -10.22 11.07
C ARG A 117 -16.95 -10.20 10.81
N SER A 118 -17.41 -11.19 10.07
CA SER A 118 -18.82 -11.54 9.91
C SER A 118 -19.10 -12.86 10.62
N ASP A 119 -20.36 -13.16 10.92
CA ASP A 119 -20.77 -14.36 11.68
C ASP A 119 -20.35 -15.71 11.05
N SER A 120 -19.88 -15.73 9.79
CA SER A 120 -19.54 -16.97 9.07
C SER A 120 -18.07 -17.13 8.64
N THR A 121 -17.31 -16.04 8.53
CA THR A 121 -15.90 -16.05 8.09
C THR A 121 -15.18 -14.77 8.53
N GLU A 122 -13.96 -14.90 9.05
CA GLU A 122 -13.06 -13.77 9.34
C GLU A 122 -11.70 -13.98 8.66
N MET A 123 -11.00 -12.89 8.33
CA MET A 123 -9.62 -12.99 7.87
C MET A 123 -8.71 -13.46 9.01
N SER A 124 -7.85 -14.43 8.71
CA SER A 124 -6.86 -14.98 9.63
C SER A 124 -6.01 -13.89 10.29
N ASP A 125 -5.87 -13.97 11.61
CA ASP A 125 -4.92 -13.13 12.36
C ASP A 125 -3.47 -13.32 11.89
N LYS A 126 -3.16 -14.48 11.29
CA LYS A 126 -1.84 -14.79 10.72
C LYS A 126 -1.59 -14.17 9.35
N ASN A 127 -2.62 -13.64 8.68
CA ASN A 127 -2.45 -12.96 7.40
C ASN A 127 -1.50 -11.76 7.58
N LYS A 128 -0.48 -11.69 6.71
CA LYS A 128 0.64 -10.74 6.81
C LYS A 128 0.36 -9.39 6.16
N ILE A 129 -0.86 -9.15 5.69
CA ILE A 129 -1.24 -7.87 5.11
C ILE A 129 -0.94 -6.73 6.10
N LEU A 130 -0.41 -5.63 5.58
CA LEU A 130 -0.10 -4.42 6.34
C LEU A 130 -1.27 -3.44 6.34
N GLY A 131 -2.05 -3.44 5.26
CA GLY A 131 -3.28 -2.68 5.12
C GLY A 131 -3.79 -2.73 3.69
N VAL A 132 -4.90 -2.05 3.47
CA VAL A 132 -5.56 -1.92 2.17
C VAL A 132 -5.69 -0.44 1.84
N ALA A 133 -5.42 -0.06 0.60
CA ALA A 133 -5.69 1.29 0.10
C ALA A 133 -6.22 1.24 -1.33
N ARG A 134 -7.39 1.85 -1.58
CA ARG A 134 -8.07 1.84 -2.90
C ARG A 134 -8.16 0.45 -3.55
N GLY A 135 -8.49 -0.56 -2.74
CA GLY A 135 -8.61 -1.95 -3.20
C GLY A 135 -7.28 -2.67 -3.44
N TYR A 136 -6.14 -2.04 -3.15
CA TYR A 136 -4.83 -2.69 -3.14
C TYR A 136 -4.48 -3.19 -1.75
N GLY A 137 -4.27 -4.50 -1.60
CA GLY A 137 -3.65 -5.09 -0.43
C GLY A 137 -2.13 -4.90 -0.46
N ILE A 138 -1.55 -4.47 0.65
CA ILE A 138 -0.11 -4.18 0.73
C ILE A 138 0.59 -5.19 1.62
N TYR A 139 1.62 -5.84 1.08
CA TYR A 139 2.47 -6.79 1.78
C TYR A 139 3.93 -6.33 1.77
N ARG A 140 4.71 -6.75 2.77
CA ARG A 140 6.16 -6.59 2.79
C ARG A 140 6.84 -7.89 3.15
N ILE A 141 7.78 -8.32 2.33
CA ILE A 141 8.61 -9.50 2.52
C ILE A 141 9.96 -9.08 3.09
N SER A 142 10.20 -9.46 4.35
CA SER A 142 11.48 -9.20 5.03
C SER A 142 12.61 -10.04 4.45
N LYS A 143 13.86 -9.56 4.55
CA LYS A 143 15.05 -10.31 4.12
C LYS A 143 15.22 -11.65 4.87
N GLU A 144 14.69 -11.76 6.09
CA GLU A 144 14.73 -12.95 6.95
C GLU A 144 13.58 -13.94 6.70
N THR A 145 12.64 -13.62 5.80
CA THR A 145 11.46 -14.46 5.53
C THR A 145 11.87 -15.85 5.06
N SER A 146 11.39 -16.92 5.69
CA SER A 146 11.71 -18.28 5.25
C SER A 146 11.02 -18.64 3.92
N GLN A 147 11.54 -19.64 3.20
CA GLN A 147 10.91 -20.13 1.96
C GLN A 147 9.47 -20.63 2.18
N LYS A 148 9.19 -21.27 3.33
CA LYS A 148 7.83 -21.68 3.71
C LYS A 148 6.92 -20.46 3.81
N THR A 149 7.41 -19.42 4.49
CA THR A 149 6.67 -18.17 4.69
C THR A 149 6.46 -17.41 3.37
N LEU A 150 7.37 -17.50 2.40
CA LEU A 150 7.17 -16.94 1.04
C LEU A 150 5.94 -17.56 0.36
N SER A 151 5.78 -18.88 0.42
CA SER A 151 4.59 -19.55 -0.12
C SER A 151 3.30 -19.13 0.58
N GLU A 152 3.37 -18.88 1.90
CA GLU A 152 2.22 -18.40 2.67
C GLU A 152 1.72 -17.02 2.22
N TYR A 153 2.57 -16.14 1.65
CA TYR A 153 2.09 -14.87 1.10
C TYR A 153 1.06 -15.04 -0.01
N PHE A 154 1.19 -16.09 -0.83
CA PHE A 154 0.20 -16.36 -1.88
C PHE A 154 -1.10 -16.92 -1.30
N THR A 155 -1.03 -17.70 -0.23
CA THR A 155 -2.21 -18.10 0.56
C THR A 155 -2.88 -16.88 1.18
N ASP A 156 -2.11 -15.96 1.77
CA ASP A 156 -2.59 -14.72 2.37
C ASP A 156 -3.25 -13.81 1.32
N ILE A 157 -2.67 -13.71 0.12
CA ILE A 157 -3.24 -12.98 -1.03
C ILE A 157 -4.57 -13.61 -1.44
N LYS A 158 -4.61 -14.95 -1.59
CA LYS A 158 -5.84 -15.66 -1.95
C LYS A 158 -6.93 -15.46 -0.90
N GLU A 159 -6.59 -15.50 0.38
CA GLU A 159 -7.54 -15.18 1.46
C GLU A 159 -8.03 -13.74 1.34
N ALA A 160 -7.16 -12.76 1.10
CA ALA A 160 -7.58 -11.36 0.94
C ALA A 160 -8.58 -11.16 -0.23
N THR A 161 -8.47 -11.96 -1.30
CA THR A 161 -9.45 -11.91 -2.40
C THR A 161 -10.87 -12.32 -1.98
N THR A 162 -11.05 -13.18 -0.97
CA THR A 162 -12.40 -13.54 -0.48
C THR A 162 -13.10 -12.38 0.22
N PHE A 163 -12.34 -11.35 0.61
CA PHE A 163 -12.83 -10.13 1.26
C PHE A 163 -12.75 -8.91 0.32
N GLY A 164 -12.76 -9.13 -0.99
CA GLY A 164 -12.89 -8.06 -2.00
C GLY A 164 -11.59 -7.32 -2.37
N VAL A 165 -10.44 -7.76 -1.87
CA VAL A 165 -9.13 -7.20 -2.27
C VAL A 165 -8.63 -7.94 -3.50
N GLU A 166 -8.70 -7.30 -4.67
CA GLU A 166 -8.36 -7.96 -5.94
C GLU A 166 -6.99 -7.56 -6.50
N LYS A 167 -6.36 -6.53 -5.94
CA LYS A 167 -5.08 -6.01 -6.40
C LYS A 167 -4.09 -5.97 -5.27
N PHE A 168 -2.82 -6.15 -5.57
CA PHE A 168 -1.79 -6.30 -4.53
C PHE A 168 -0.51 -5.58 -4.89
N VAL A 169 0.15 -5.01 -3.87
CA VAL A 169 1.55 -4.59 -3.97
C VAL A 169 2.36 -5.36 -2.94
N VAL A 170 3.41 -6.04 -3.41
CA VAL A 170 4.33 -6.81 -2.59
C VAL A 170 5.69 -6.12 -2.61
N LEU A 171 6.12 -5.62 -1.45
CA LEU A 171 7.38 -4.91 -1.27
C LEU A 171 8.44 -5.89 -0.73
N CYS A 172 9.50 -6.16 -1.50
CA CYS A 172 10.55 -7.10 -1.13
C CYS A 172 11.81 -6.36 -0.65
N ASP A 173 12.26 -6.66 0.56
CA ASP A 173 13.41 -6.01 1.21
C ASP A 173 14.76 -6.22 0.50
N SER A 174 14.88 -7.27 -0.30
CA SER A 174 16.13 -7.60 -0.98
C SER A 174 15.88 -8.13 -2.39
N LYS A 175 16.91 -8.06 -3.23
CA LYS A 175 16.87 -8.59 -4.59
C LYS A 175 16.68 -10.11 -4.57
N GLU A 176 17.30 -10.79 -3.61
CA GLU A 176 17.19 -12.24 -3.42
C GLU A 176 15.74 -12.62 -3.12
N ARG A 177 15.09 -11.98 -2.12
CA ARG A 177 13.68 -12.26 -1.78
C ARG A 177 12.72 -11.97 -2.91
N LEU A 178 13.02 -10.92 -3.67
CA LEU A 178 12.28 -10.59 -4.87
C LEU A 178 12.37 -11.72 -5.91
N GLN A 179 13.56 -12.23 -6.20
CA GLN A 179 13.72 -13.34 -7.15
C GLN A 179 13.10 -14.65 -6.64
N GLU A 180 13.25 -14.97 -5.35
CA GLU A 180 12.63 -16.15 -4.74
C GLU A 180 11.10 -16.07 -4.75
N PHE A 181 10.52 -14.89 -4.50
CA PHE A 181 9.07 -14.69 -4.58
C PHE A 181 8.56 -14.91 -6.00
N LEU A 182 9.26 -14.39 -7.02
CA LEU A 182 8.91 -14.65 -8.42
C LEU A 182 9.00 -16.14 -8.78
N ALA A 183 10.08 -16.81 -8.38
CA ALA A 183 10.26 -18.24 -8.63
C ALA A 183 9.22 -19.09 -7.91
N THR A 184 8.74 -18.63 -6.74
CA THR A 184 7.65 -19.28 -6.00
C THR A 184 6.32 -19.09 -6.72
N GLU A 185 6.06 -17.88 -7.25
CA GLU A 185 4.85 -17.62 -8.04
C GLU A 185 4.75 -18.61 -9.20
N GLU A 186 5.82 -18.79 -9.98
CA GLU A 186 5.82 -19.64 -11.19
C GLU A 186 5.38 -21.09 -10.93
N ARG A 187 5.50 -21.56 -9.68
CA ARG A 187 5.11 -22.91 -9.25
C ARG A 187 3.67 -23.02 -8.76
N LEU A 188 3.05 -21.91 -8.36
CA LEU A 188 1.70 -21.88 -7.80
C LEU A 188 0.68 -21.63 -8.91
N GLN A 189 -0.37 -22.46 -9.01
CA GLN A 189 -1.47 -22.25 -9.94
C GLN A 189 -2.60 -21.39 -9.31
N ASN A 190 -3.30 -20.61 -10.13
CA ASN A 190 -4.58 -19.94 -9.80
C ASN A 190 -4.58 -19.01 -8.57
N ILE A 191 -3.86 -17.89 -8.66
CA ILE A 191 -4.07 -16.77 -7.73
C ILE A 191 -5.16 -15.87 -8.33
N PRO A 192 -6.34 -15.71 -7.71
CA PRO A 192 -7.47 -14.94 -8.24
C PRO A 192 -7.29 -13.41 -8.12
N ALA A 193 -6.05 -12.93 -8.24
CA ALA A 193 -5.75 -11.50 -8.22
C ALA A 193 -5.81 -10.92 -9.63
N LYS A 194 -6.34 -9.71 -9.77
CA LYS A 194 -6.35 -8.95 -11.02
C LYS A 194 -4.99 -8.32 -11.32
N GLU A 195 -4.24 -7.94 -10.29
CA GLU A 195 -2.93 -7.28 -10.40
C GLU A 195 -2.08 -7.62 -9.18
N ILE A 196 -0.80 -7.98 -9.37
CA ILE A 196 0.17 -8.18 -8.28
C ILE A 196 1.47 -7.48 -8.65
N SER A 197 1.64 -6.24 -8.18
CA SER A 197 2.86 -5.45 -8.38
C SER A 197 3.95 -5.88 -7.40
N VAL A 198 5.05 -6.45 -7.87
CA VAL A 198 6.19 -6.86 -7.03
C VAL A 198 7.34 -5.89 -7.16
N LEU A 199 7.56 -5.09 -6.12
CA LEU A 199 8.52 -3.98 -6.09
C LEU A 199 9.60 -4.22 -5.03
N SER A 200 10.78 -3.66 -5.22
CA SER A 200 11.79 -3.60 -4.15
C SER A 200 11.34 -2.60 -3.08
N TYR A 201 11.55 -2.94 -1.81
CA TYR A 201 11.27 -2.05 -0.68
C TYR A 201 12.39 -1.01 -0.51
N THR A 202 12.40 -0.05 -1.44
CA THR A 202 13.31 1.10 -1.49
C THR A 202 12.50 2.38 -1.62
N GLN A 203 13.13 3.56 -1.51
CA GLN A 203 12.43 4.83 -1.76
C GLN A 203 11.84 4.90 -3.17
N ALA A 204 12.51 4.34 -4.18
CA ALA A 204 11.97 4.27 -5.54
C ALA A 204 10.72 3.38 -5.60
N GLY A 205 10.77 2.17 -5.01
CA GLY A 205 9.62 1.27 -4.95
C GLY A 205 8.44 1.85 -4.18
N LEU A 206 8.72 2.58 -3.10
CA LEU A 206 7.70 3.29 -2.32
C LEU A 206 7.04 4.45 -3.09
N ARG A 207 7.79 5.17 -3.92
CA ARG A 207 7.21 6.20 -4.81
C ARG A 207 6.38 5.58 -5.94
N ILE A 208 6.79 4.41 -6.44
CA ILE A 208 5.99 3.63 -7.40
C ILE A 208 4.67 3.18 -6.74
N LEU A 209 4.72 2.66 -5.51
CA LEU A 209 3.54 2.33 -4.70
C LEU A 209 2.59 3.53 -4.59
N ASP A 210 3.12 4.72 -4.27
CA ASP A 210 2.32 5.95 -4.19
C ASP A 210 1.60 6.26 -5.50
N CYS A 211 2.23 6.03 -6.65
CA CYS A 211 1.61 6.25 -7.95
C CYS A 211 0.52 5.22 -8.25
N ILE A 212 0.81 3.93 -8.09
CA ILE A 212 -0.12 2.83 -8.41
C ILE A 212 -1.41 2.96 -7.59
N ILE A 213 -1.28 3.29 -6.29
CA ILE A 213 -2.42 3.39 -5.39
C ILE A 213 -3.02 4.81 -5.41
N GLY A 214 -2.19 5.84 -5.28
CA GLY A 214 -2.61 7.22 -5.08
C GLY A 214 -3.11 7.95 -6.33
N ILE A 215 -2.81 7.45 -7.52
CA ILE A 215 -3.20 8.07 -8.79
C ILE A 215 -4.05 7.05 -9.60
N PRO A 216 -5.40 7.11 -9.53
CA PRO A 216 -6.26 6.05 -10.08
C PRO A 216 -6.11 5.82 -11.58
N ASP A 217 -5.78 6.89 -12.31
CA ASP A 217 -5.68 6.96 -13.76
C ASP A 217 -4.22 6.96 -14.25
N TYR A 218 -3.29 6.46 -13.44
CA TYR A 218 -1.86 6.50 -13.77
C TYR A 218 -1.55 5.76 -15.08
N LYS A 219 -2.29 4.68 -15.41
CA LYS A 219 -2.12 3.92 -16.65
C LYS A 219 -2.51 4.77 -17.85
N GLU A 220 -3.65 5.46 -17.79
CA GLU A 220 -4.16 6.36 -18.82
C GLU A 220 -3.24 7.57 -19.02
N LYS A 221 -2.77 8.18 -17.93
CA LYS A 221 -1.81 9.30 -17.97
C LYS A 221 -0.48 8.88 -18.59
N LEU A 222 0.06 7.73 -18.17
CA LEU A 222 1.28 7.19 -18.75
C LEU A 222 1.10 6.93 -20.24
N LEU A 223 0.01 6.24 -20.62
CA LEU A 223 -0.29 5.96 -22.02
C LEU A 223 -0.31 7.24 -22.84
N SER A 224 -1.10 8.23 -22.42
CA SER A 224 -1.26 9.52 -23.11
C SER A 224 0.03 10.32 -23.26
N SER A 225 1.01 10.10 -22.39
CA SER A 225 2.34 10.73 -22.47
C SER A 225 3.26 10.09 -23.50
N LEU A 226 2.96 8.87 -23.96
CA LEU A 226 3.84 8.10 -24.83
C LEU A 226 3.55 8.38 -26.31
N PRO A 227 4.59 8.40 -27.17
CA PRO A 227 4.44 8.62 -28.61
C PRO A 227 3.53 7.60 -29.33
N VAL A 228 3.28 6.46 -28.68
CA VAL A 228 2.51 5.32 -29.20
C VAL A 228 1.01 5.65 -29.38
N VAL A 229 0.49 6.73 -28.77
CA VAL A 229 -0.95 7.07 -28.69
C VAL A 229 -1.53 7.79 -29.91
N LYS A 230 -0.82 7.87 -31.05
CA LYS A 230 -1.46 8.40 -32.27
C LYS A 230 -2.51 7.46 -32.89
N THR A 231 -2.70 6.26 -32.36
CA THR A 231 -3.77 5.32 -32.75
C THR A 231 -4.93 5.38 -31.77
N GLN A 232 -6.17 5.50 -32.28
CA GLN A 232 -7.40 5.51 -31.48
C GLN A 232 -7.48 4.25 -30.60
N ILE A 233 -7.50 4.45 -29.28
CA ILE A 233 -7.81 3.39 -28.32
C ILE A 233 -9.30 3.10 -28.42
N THR A 234 -9.67 1.85 -28.67
CA THR A 234 -11.06 1.47 -28.92
C THR A 234 -11.77 1.11 -27.63
N VAL A 235 -11.11 0.36 -26.72
CA VAL A 235 -11.74 -0.18 -25.51
C VAL A 235 -10.70 -0.39 -24.38
N LYS A 236 -11.13 -0.30 -23.12
CA LYS A 236 -10.43 -0.83 -21.94
C LYS A 236 -11.07 -2.16 -21.52
N ASN A 237 -10.29 -3.24 -21.47
CA ASN A 237 -10.83 -4.56 -21.14
C ASN A 237 -11.03 -4.74 -19.61
N ALA A 238 -11.65 -5.85 -19.20
CA ALA A 238 -11.92 -6.16 -17.79
C ALA A 238 -10.66 -6.29 -16.89
N HIS A 239 -9.49 -6.44 -17.50
CA HIS A 239 -8.19 -6.51 -16.83
C HIS A 239 -7.46 -5.17 -16.81
N GLY A 240 -8.07 -4.12 -17.37
CA GLY A 240 -7.53 -2.78 -17.42
C GLY A 240 -6.44 -2.57 -18.48
N ASP A 241 -6.33 -3.45 -19.47
CA ASP A 241 -5.49 -3.19 -20.66
C ASP A 241 -6.25 -2.36 -21.68
N PHE A 242 -5.47 -1.70 -22.55
CA PHE A 242 -5.99 -0.90 -23.64
C PHE A 242 -5.94 -1.70 -24.94
N GLU A 243 -6.99 -1.60 -25.73
CA GLU A 243 -7.14 -2.36 -26.96
C GLU A 243 -7.35 -1.43 -28.15
N THR A 244 -6.59 -1.67 -29.22
CA THR A 244 -6.80 -1.10 -30.55
C THR A 244 -7.28 -2.21 -31.50
N GLU A 245 -7.48 -1.88 -32.78
CA GLU A 245 -7.81 -2.85 -33.81
C GLU A 245 -6.77 -3.98 -33.92
N ASP A 246 -5.49 -3.63 -33.84
CA ASP A 246 -4.34 -4.50 -34.10
C ASP A 246 -3.54 -4.90 -32.86
N ARG A 247 -3.72 -4.20 -31.73
CA ARG A 247 -2.85 -4.32 -30.55
C ARG A 247 -3.60 -4.38 -29.22
N ILE A 248 -2.97 -5.04 -28.26
CA ILE A 248 -3.36 -5.04 -26.84
C ILE A 248 -2.18 -4.52 -26.04
N ILE A 249 -2.40 -3.43 -25.29
CA ILE A 249 -1.37 -2.70 -24.54
C ILE A 249 -1.64 -2.90 -23.05
N HIS A 250 -0.78 -3.68 -22.41
CA HIS A 250 -0.74 -3.80 -20.96
C HIS A 250 0.19 -2.75 -20.35
N ILE A 251 -0.27 -2.06 -19.32
CA ILE A 251 0.53 -1.13 -18.53
C ILE A 251 0.58 -1.63 -17.10
N GLY A 252 1.79 -1.94 -16.63
CA GLY A 252 1.98 -2.50 -15.30
C GLY A 252 3.34 -2.15 -14.71
N ALA A 253 3.36 -1.73 -13.45
CA ALA A 253 4.57 -1.46 -12.69
C ALA A 253 4.94 -2.73 -11.88
N GLY A 254 5.51 -3.70 -12.58
CA GLY A 254 5.91 -4.99 -12.02
C GLY A 254 4.76 -5.96 -11.73
N ASP A 255 3.70 -5.94 -12.54
CA ASP A 255 2.52 -6.80 -12.40
C ASP A 255 2.80 -8.23 -12.86
N ILE A 256 2.96 -9.16 -11.91
CA ILE A 256 3.23 -10.57 -12.21
C ILE A 256 1.97 -11.36 -12.57
N ALA A 257 0.78 -10.90 -12.15
CA ALA A 257 -0.48 -11.56 -12.50
C ALA A 257 -0.76 -11.44 -14.00
N ALA A 258 -0.39 -10.31 -14.61
CA ALA A 258 -0.50 -10.09 -16.05
C ALA A 258 0.32 -11.10 -16.87
N LYS A 259 1.49 -11.56 -16.39
CA LYS A 259 2.37 -12.49 -17.13
C LYS A 259 1.62 -13.70 -17.67
N ARG A 260 0.85 -14.38 -16.82
CA ARG A 260 0.11 -15.60 -17.19
C ARG A 260 -1.04 -15.29 -18.13
N ARG A 261 -1.79 -14.25 -17.79
CA ARG A 261 -2.94 -13.80 -18.56
C ARG A 261 -2.52 -13.42 -19.98
N LEU A 262 -1.43 -12.68 -20.15
CA LEU A 262 -0.91 -12.27 -21.45
C LEU A 262 -0.38 -13.47 -22.26
N LYS A 263 0.25 -14.47 -21.61
CA LYS A 263 0.61 -15.73 -22.27
C LYS A 263 -0.60 -16.49 -22.80
N ALA A 264 -1.64 -16.62 -21.97
CA ALA A 264 -2.88 -17.27 -22.36
C ALA A 264 -3.60 -16.49 -23.47
N LEU A 265 -3.62 -15.16 -23.37
CA LEU A 265 -4.20 -14.27 -24.36
C LEU A 265 -3.53 -14.42 -25.72
N LYS A 266 -2.18 -14.50 -25.76
CA LYS A 266 -1.44 -14.69 -27.01
C LYS A 266 -1.81 -15.98 -27.73
N ALA A 267 -2.22 -17.02 -27.01
CA ALA A 267 -2.64 -18.28 -27.61
C ALA A 267 -4.02 -18.21 -28.30
N VAL A 268 -4.81 -17.17 -28.04
CA VAL A 268 -6.19 -17.03 -28.53
C VAL A 268 -6.44 -15.73 -29.30
N THR A 269 -5.41 -14.89 -29.49
CA THR A 269 -5.52 -13.61 -30.21
C THR A 269 -4.44 -13.48 -31.28
N ASP A 270 -4.84 -12.96 -32.43
CA ASP A 270 -3.91 -12.56 -33.50
C ASP A 270 -3.32 -11.15 -33.27
N LYS A 271 -3.86 -10.40 -32.30
CA LYS A 271 -3.39 -9.04 -31.98
C LYS A 271 -1.97 -9.07 -31.44
N ALA A 272 -1.19 -8.04 -31.79
CA ALA A 272 0.13 -7.84 -31.20
C ALA A 272 0.00 -7.37 -29.75
N ILE A 273 0.77 -7.99 -28.84
CA ILE A 273 0.78 -7.62 -27.42
C ILE A 273 1.96 -6.69 -27.16
N GLU A 274 1.69 -5.55 -26.51
CA GLU A 274 2.70 -4.60 -26.02
C GLU A 274 2.58 -4.49 -24.49
N VAL A 275 3.72 -4.52 -23.80
CA VAL A 275 3.83 -4.31 -22.37
C VAL A 275 4.63 -3.04 -22.13
N ILE A 276 4.02 -2.07 -21.46
CA ILE A 276 4.66 -0.84 -21.01
C ILE A 276 4.94 -0.99 -19.51
N THR A 277 6.22 -0.99 -19.14
CA THR A 277 6.67 -1.15 -17.75
C THR A 277 7.80 -0.16 -17.42
N LEU A 278 8.18 -0.08 -16.15
CA LEU A 278 9.34 0.70 -15.73
C LEU A 278 10.64 -0.04 -16.05
N ARG A 279 11.68 0.72 -16.41
CA ARG A 279 13.03 0.19 -16.55
C ARG A 279 13.46 -0.51 -15.24
N GLY A 280 14.00 -1.72 -15.35
CA GLY A 280 14.39 -2.57 -14.22
C GLY A 280 13.29 -3.50 -13.68
N LEU A 281 12.05 -3.43 -14.22
CA LEU A 281 10.94 -4.33 -13.89
C LEU A 281 10.54 -5.26 -15.05
N GLU A 282 11.37 -5.36 -16.09
CA GLU A 282 11.10 -6.14 -17.30
C GLU A 282 11.06 -7.65 -17.02
N ASP A 283 11.84 -8.09 -16.03
CA ASP A 283 11.95 -9.50 -15.64
C ASP A 283 10.61 -10.12 -15.18
N ARG A 284 9.66 -9.28 -14.74
CA ARG A 284 8.28 -9.68 -14.39
C ARG A 284 7.50 -10.25 -15.57
N TYR A 285 7.87 -9.85 -16.78
CA TYR A 285 7.22 -10.28 -18.01
C TYR A 285 8.07 -11.27 -18.81
N LYS A 286 9.15 -11.80 -18.23
CA LYS A 286 10.05 -12.75 -18.91
C LYS A 286 9.29 -13.95 -19.49
N GLY A 287 9.46 -14.17 -20.79
CA GLY A 287 8.84 -15.27 -21.53
C GLY A 287 7.40 -15.02 -21.97
N VAL A 288 6.87 -13.81 -21.80
CA VAL A 288 5.67 -13.36 -22.53
C VAL A 288 6.09 -12.99 -23.95
N GLU A 289 5.39 -13.51 -24.97
CA GLU A 289 5.60 -13.12 -26.36
C GLU A 289 4.91 -11.78 -26.63
N ALA A 290 5.57 -10.70 -26.19
CA ALA A 290 5.10 -9.33 -26.31
C ALA A 290 6.27 -8.38 -26.57
N LYS A 291 5.98 -7.24 -27.22
CA LYS A 291 6.90 -6.12 -27.29
C LYS A 291 6.97 -5.45 -25.91
N ILE A 292 8.15 -5.38 -25.30
CA ILE A 292 8.33 -4.69 -24.02
C ILE A 292 8.89 -3.29 -24.30
N THR A 293 8.10 -2.26 -23.98
CA THR A 293 8.51 -0.85 -23.98
C THR A 293 8.79 -0.45 -22.53
N THR A 294 9.96 0.12 -22.26
CA THR A 294 10.34 0.57 -20.92
C THR A 294 10.28 2.08 -20.81
N VAL A 295 9.85 2.57 -19.65
CA VAL A 295 9.80 3.99 -19.31
C VAL A 295 10.75 4.25 -18.15
N GLU A 296 11.51 5.35 -18.22
CA GLU A 296 12.35 5.75 -17.10
C GLU A 296 11.52 6.18 -15.89
N LEU A 297 12.05 5.98 -14.69
CA LEU A 297 11.31 6.30 -13.48
C LEU A 297 10.94 7.80 -13.38
N SER A 298 11.84 8.67 -13.83
CA SER A 298 11.60 10.13 -13.89
C SER A 298 10.51 10.50 -14.89
N GLU A 299 10.50 9.86 -16.06
CA GLU A 299 9.48 10.06 -17.10
C GLU A 299 8.13 9.57 -16.61
N PHE A 300 8.09 8.43 -15.94
CA PHE A 300 6.88 7.90 -15.31
C PHE A 300 6.29 8.88 -14.31
N PHE A 301 7.09 9.36 -13.34
CA PHE A 301 6.60 10.33 -12.34
C PHE A 301 6.10 11.63 -12.98
N LYS A 302 6.83 12.13 -14.00
CA LYS A 302 6.40 13.31 -14.76
C LYS A 302 5.07 13.06 -15.48
N ALA A 303 4.92 11.91 -16.13
CA ALA A 303 3.72 11.56 -16.90
C ALA A 303 2.48 11.44 -16.01
N VAL A 304 2.61 10.83 -14.83
CA VAL A 304 1.49 10.61 -13.91
C VAL A 304 1.20 11.82 -13.01
N GLY A 305 2.06 12.84 -13.02
CA GLY A 305 1.93 14.04 -12.21
C GLY A 305 2.28 13.83 -10.73
N TYR A 306 3.18 12.89 -10.43
CA TYR A 306 3.61 12.62 -9.05
C TYR A 306 4.48 13.77 -8.54
N THR A 307 4.03 14.41 -7.46
CA THR A 307 4.79 15.44 -6.74
C THR A 307 5.30 14.89 -5.42
N ASN A 308 6.54 15.21 -5.09
CA ASN A 308 7.12 14.83 -3.81
C ASN A 308 6.92 16.02 -2.86
N SER A 309 6.16 15.87 -1.77
CA SER A 309 5.92 16.96 -0.80
C SER A 309 7.17 17.55 -0.16
N LYS A 310 8.32 16.87 -0.27
CA LYS A 310 9.62 17.38 0.19
C LYS A 310 10.35 18.29 -0.79
N ASP A 311 9.89 18.42 -2.03
CA ASP A 311 10.50 19.33 -3.02
C ASP A 311 9.97 20.78 -2.89
N GLY A 312 9.05 21.02 -1.94
CA GLY A 312 8.42 22.32 -1.69
C GLY A 312 9.01 23.17 -0.56
N GLU A 313 10.01 22.68 0.19
CA GLU A 313 10.69 23.43 1.27
C GLU A 313 12.05 24.01 0.86
N ALA A 314 12.31 24.13 -0.45
CA ALA A 314 13.48 24.81 -0.99
C ALA A 314 13.05 25.94 -1.94
N ARG A 315 12.30 26.92 -1.41
CA ARG A 315 12.20 28.29 -1.96
C ARG A 315 12.03 29.28 -0.83
#